data_AF-A0A8S9NVY8-F1
#
_entry.id   AF-A0A8S9NVY8-F1
#
_cell.length_a   1.000
_cell.length_b   1.000
_cell.length_c   1.000
_cell.angle_alpha   90.00
_cell.angle_beta   90.00
_cell.angle_gamma   90.00
#
_symmetry.space_group_name_H-M   'P 1'
#
loop_
_entity.id
_entity.type
_entity.pdbx_description
1 polymer ?
#
loop_
_entity_poly.entity_id
_entity_poly.type
_entity_poly.pdbx_seq_one_letter_code
_entity_poly.pdbx_strand_id
1 'polypeptide(L)'
;MKSAVSSSLFFHSKNLLKPNPLSRLESVCLPKPSRRSIVKLPSSSTSGLRSISSSSMASSFKPEQARVPSALPLPAPPLTKFNIGLCQLSVTADKSRNISHAKKAIEEAASKGAKLVLLPEIWNSPYSNDSFPVYAEEIDAGGDASPSTAMLSEVSKRLKITIIGGSIPERVGDRLYNTCCVFGSDGELKAKHRKIHLFDIDIPGKITFMESKTLTAGETPTIVDTDVGRIGIGICYDIRFQELAMIYAARGAHLLCYPGAFNMTTGPLHWELLQRARATDNQLYVATCSPARDSGAGYTAWGHSTLIGPFGEVLATTEHEEAIIIAEIDYSILEQRRTSLPLNKQRRGDLYQLVDVHRLNSK
;
A
#
# COMPACT_ATOMS: atom_id res chain seq x y z
N MET A 1 49.38 34.00 18.70
CA MET A 1 49.11 35.02 19.74
C MET A 1 47.80 35.73 19.38
N LYS A 2 46.81 35.65 20.29
CA LYS A 2 45.64 36.54 20.54
C LYS A 2 44.73 36.93 19.35
N SER A 3 43.41 37.04 19.45
CA SER A 3 42.35 36.64 20.39
C SER A 3 41.03 37.12 19.77
N ALA A 4 39.94 36.42 20.08
CA ALA A 4 38.57 36.69 19.64
C ALA A 4 37.94 38.00 20.17
N VAL A 5 36.91 38.52 19.48
CA VAL A 5 35.66 39.15 19.99
C VAL A 5 34.61 39.06 18.87
N SER A 6 33.63 38.14 18.89
CA SER A 6 32.25 38.23 19.42
C SER A 6 31.44 39.47 19.00
N SER A 7 30.43 39.30 18.14
CA SER A 7 29.18 40.07 18.24
C SER A 7 27.99 39.26 17.73
N SER A 8 27.05 39.07 18.64
CA SER A 8 25.75 38.43 18.50
C SER A 8 24.72 39.41 17.91
N LEU A 9 23.99 38.99 16.88
CA LEU A 9 22.77 39.68 16.43
C LEU A 9 21.63 38.67 16.32
N PHE A 10 20.70 38.79 17.25
CA PHE A 10 19.39 38.16 17.26
C PHE A 10 18.56 38.67 16.06
N PHE A 11 18.08 37.77 15.20
CA PHE A 11 16.96 38.06 14.31
C PHE A 11 15.75 37.22 14.69
N HIS A 12 14.76 37.89 15.27
CA HIS A 12 13.38 37.40 15.39
C HIS A 12 12.74 37.42 14.00
N SER A 13 12.41 36.26 13.43
CA SER A 13 11.48 36.19 12.29
C SER A 13 10.11 35.78 12.82
N LYS A 14 9.17 36.73 12.77
CA LYS A 14 7.77 36.55 13.13
C LYS A 14 7.03 35.88 11.98
N ASN A 15 6.31 34.81 12.32
CA ASN A 15 5.25 34.19 11.52
C ASN A 15 4.24 35.25 11.02
N LEU A 16 4.01 35.30 9.72
CA LEU A 16 2.89 36.01 9.10
C LEU A 16 1.98 34.97 8.42
N LEU A 17 1.04 34.45 9.20
CA LEU A 17 -0.15 33.77 8.69
C LEU A 17 -1.13 34.85 8.19
N LYS A 18 -1.44 34.83 6.89
CA LYS A 18 -2.61 35.53 6.33
C LYS A 18 -3.83 34.61 6.39
N PRO A 19 -4.96 35.00 7.00
CA PRO A 19 -6.20 34.22 6.91
C PRO A 19 -6.94 34.51 5.59
N ASN A 20 -7.41 33.44 4.95
CA ASN A 20 -8.30 33.46 3.80
C ASN A 20 -9.75 33.65 4.28
N PRO A 21 -10.61 34.44 3.59
CA PRO A 21 -11.94 34.80 4.07
C PRO A 21 -12.97 33.78 3.55
N LEU A 22 -13.74 33.16 4.44
CA LEU A 22 -15.09 32.60 4.21
C LEU A 22 -15.54 31.84 5.47
N SER A 23 -16.04 32.58 6.46
CA SER A 23 -16.85 32.02 7.56
C SER A 23 -17.94 32.99 7.96
N ARG A 24 -18.93 33.15 7.08
CA ARG A 24 -20.28 33.60 7.45
C ARG A 24 -21.25 32.50 7.04
N LEU A 25 -21.56 31.61 7.97
CA LEU A 25 -22.79 30.85 7.95
C LEU A 25 -23.47 31.06 9.30
N GLU A 26 -24.68 31.57 9.20
CA GLU A 26 -25.54 32.01 10.28
C GLU A 26 -25.94 30.84 11.18
N SER A 27 -25.97 31.11 12.48
CA SER A 27 -26.54 30.22 13.50
C SER A 27 -28.05 30.10 13.30
N VAL A 28 -28.50 28.94 12.81
CA VAL A 28 -29.93 28.59 12.83
C VAL A 28 -30.32 28.17 14.24
N CYS A 29 -31.12 29.01 14.91
CA CYS A 29 -31.76 28.73 16.19
C CYS A 29 -32.74 27.55 16.07
N LEU A 30 -32.51 26.47 16.81
CA LEU A 30 -33.48 25.41 17.03
C LEU A 30 -34.51 25.84 18.10
N PRO A 31 -35.84 25.69 17.86
CA PRO A 31 -36.84 26.05 18.86
C PRO A 31 -36.92 25.00 19.99
N LYS A 32 -37.05 25.49 21.23
CA LYS A 32 -37.22 24.69 22.46
C LYS A 32 -38.54 23.88 22.43
N PRO A 33 -38.58 22.65 22.98
CA PRO A 33 -39.81 21.87 23.05
C PRO A 33 -40.77 22.44 24.09
N SER A 34 -41.98 22.78 23.65
CA SER A 34 -43.10 23.22 24.48
C SER A 34 -43.71 22.06 25.28
N ARG A 35 -44.01 22.30 26.56
CA ARG A 35 -44.75 21.39 27.45
C ARG A 35 -46.09 20.99 26.84
N ARG A 36 -46.32 19.69 26.63
CA ARG A 36 -47.66 19.14 26.36
C ARG A 36 -48.25 18.50 27.61
N SER A 37 -49.52 18.78 27.79
CA SER A 37 -50.44 18.40 28.84
C SER A 37 -50.60 16.88 28.99
N ILE A 38 -50.72 16.46 30.25
CA ILE A 38 -51.06 15.10 30.65
C ILE A 38 -52.53 14.85 30.29
N VAL A 39 -52.78 13.91 29.38
CA VAL A 39 -54.11 13.32 29.15
C VAL A 39 -54.12 11.94 29.78
N LYS A 40 -54.96 11.74 30.80
CA LYS A 40 -55.28 10.43 31.38
C LYS A 40 -56.19 9.67 30.42
N LEU A 41 -55.88 8.40 30.15
CA LEU A 41 -56.80 7.43 29.54
C LEU A 41 -56.84 6.15 30.40
N PRO A 42 -57.96 5.40 30.38
CA PRO A 42 -58.37 4.53 31.47
C PRO A 42 -57.80 3.11 31.37
N SER A 43 -57.81 2.43 32.51
CA SER A 43 -57.40 1.06 32.73
C SER A 43 -58.42 0.02 32.25
N SER A 44 -57.99 -0.91 31.41
CA SER A 44 -58.53 -2.27 31.18
C SER A 44 -57.67 -2.95 30.12
N SER A 45 -57.43 -4.25 30.01
CA SER A 45 -57.66 -5.48 30.76
C SER A 45 -56.80 -6.53 30.02
N THR A 46 -56.50 -7.64 30.69
CA THR A 46 -55.65 -8.75 30.26
C THR A 46 -55.98 -9.34 28.88
N SER A 47 -54.97 -9.51 28.00
CA SER A 47 -54.96 -10.61 27.02
C SER A 47 -53.57 -10.89 26.43
N GLY A 48 -53.15 -12.17 26.50
CA GLY A 48 -52.37 -12.86 25.49
C GLY A 48 -50.91 -12.43 25.23
N LEU A 49 -49.98 -13.04 25.97
CA LEU A 49 -48.61 -13.25 25.48
C LEU A 49 -48.65 -14.05 24.16
N ARG A 50 -48.42 -13.39 23.02
CA ARG A 50 -47.92 -14.06 21.81
C ARG A 50 -46.45 -13.71 21.67
N SER A 51 -45.60 -14.68 22.03
CA SER A 51 -44.23 -14.77 21.58
C SER A 51 -44.24 -14.75 20.04
N ILE A 52 -43.90 -13.60 19.45
CA ILE A 52 -43.51 -13.56 18.05
C ILE A 52 -42.11 -14.13 18.03
N SER A 53 -41.99 -15.44 17.80
CA SER A 53 -40.72 -16.02 17.38
C SER A 53 -40.34 -15.35 16.07
N SER A 54 -39.40 -14.41 16.12
CA SER A 54 -38.73 -13.95 14.92
C SER A 54 -37.97 -15.15 14.36
N SER A 55 -38.59 -15.86 13.41
CA SER A 55 -37.85 -16.72 12.52
C SER A 55 -36.92 -15.77 11.77
N SER A 56 -35.68 -15.63 12.22
CA SER A 56 -34.66 -15.07 11.37
C SER A 56 -34.68 -15.97 10.13
N MET A 57 -35.11 -15.42 8.99
CA MET A 57 -34.88 -16.10 7.73
C MET A 57 -33.36 -16.15 7.61
N ALA A 58 -32.77 -17.28 8.03
CA ALA A 58 -31.38 -17.55 7.76
C ALA A 58 -31.22 -17.36 6.25
N SER A 59 -30.42 -16.38 5.86
CA SER A 59 -30.31 -16.04 4.45
C SER A 59 -29.85 -17.27 3.70
N SER A 60 -30.58 -17.66 2.66
CA SER A 60 -30.31 -18.89 1.89
C SER A 60 -28.98 -18.86 1.13
N PHE A 61 -28.31 -17.70 1.07
CA PHE A 61 -27.03 -17.56 0.38
C PHE A 61 -25.86 -18.00 1.26
N LYS A 62 -24.84 -18.56 0.61
CA LYS A 62 -23.60 -19.07 1.20
C LYS A 62 -22.44 -18.11 0.88
N PRO A 63 -22.02 -17.22 1.80
CA PRO A 63 -20.98 -16.23 1.53
C PRO A 63 -19.65 -16.80 1.07
N GLU A 64 -19.32 -18.01 1.52
CA GLU A 64 -18.14 -18.76 1.13
C GLU A 64 -18.09 -19.12 -0.36
N GLN A 65 -19.25 -19.19 -1.02
CA GLN A 65 -19.36 -19.46 -2.47
C GLN A 65 -19.02 -18.24 -3.32
N ALA A 66 -18.95 -17.03 -2.73
CA ALA A 66 -18.57 -15.82 -3.46
C ALA A 66 -17.09 -15.79 -3.88
N ARG A 67 -16.30 -16.79 -3.48
CA ARG A 67 -14.89 -16.95 -3.83
C ARG A 67 -14.64 -18.40 -4.23
N VAL A 68 -13.97 -18.58 -5.36
CA VAL A 68 -13.68 -19.90 -5.90
C VAL A 68 -12.17 -19.98 -6.23
N PRO A 69 -11.38 -20.79 -5.51
CA PRO A 69 -11.76 -21.59 -4.35
C PRO A 69 -12.17 -20.71 -3.14
N SER A 70 -12.69 -21.31 -2.08
CA SER A 70 -13.04 -20.58 -0.85
C SER A 70 -11.83 -19.85 -0.27
N ALA A 71 -12.07 -18.78 0.49
CA ALA A 71 -10.99 -18.03 1.14
C ALA A 71 -10.21 -18.94 2.11
N LEU A 72 -8.89 -18.77 2.18
CA LEU A 72 -8.05 -19.43 3.17
C LEU A 72 -8.33 -18.86 4.56
N PRO A 73 -8.22 -19.67 5.62
CA PRO A 73 -8.12 -19.14 6.98
C PRO A 73 -6.99 -18.12 7.06
N LEU A 74 -7.18 -17.06 7.85
CA LEU A 74 -6.12 -16.10 8.09
C LEU A 74 -5.02 -16.80 8.92
N PRO A 75 -3.77 -16.87 8.43
CA PRO A 75 -2.70 -17.42 9.24
C PRO A 75 -2.38 -16.47 10.40
N ALA A 76 -1.99 -17.01 11.56
CA ALA A 76 -1.49 -16.18 12.64
C ALA A 76 -0.17 -15.50 12.17
N PRO A 77 -0.07 -14.16 12.20
CA PRO A 77 1.14 -13.49 11.79
C PRO A 77 2.26 -13.72 12.84
N PRO A 78 3.53 -13.91 12.43
CA PRO A 78 4.63 -14.10 13.39
C PRO A 78 4.83 -12.90 14.32
N LEU A 79 4.50 -11.69 13.85
CA LEU A 79 4.46 -10.46 14.65
C LEU A 79 3.06 -9.84 14.62
N THR A 80 2.54 -9.48 15.78
CA THR A 80 1.26 -8.74 15.87
C THR A 80 1.44 -7.25 15.65
N LYS A 81 2.51 -6.66 16.20
CA LYS A 81 2.84 -5.23 16.11
C LYS A 81 4.27 -5.02 15.69
N PHE A 82 4.52 -4.12 14.75
CA PHE A 82 5.87 -3.78 14.28
C PHE A 82 5.85 -2.47 13.49
N ASN A 83 7.03 -1.87 13.28
CA ASN A 83 7.16 -0.69 12.44
C ASN A 83 7.51 -1.06 10.99
N ILE A 84 6.88 -0.39 10.04
CA ILE A 84 7.26 -0.37 8.62
C ILE A 84 7.99 0.93 8.29
N GLY A 85 9.05 0.83 7.48
CA GLY A 85 9.73 1.96 6.85
C GLY A 85 9.37 2.09 5.38
N LEU A 86 8.86 3.25 4.95
CA LEU A 86 8.66 3.57 3.54
C LEU A 86 9.76 4.55 3.10
N CYS A 87 10.63 4.11 2.20
CA CYS A 87 11.77 4.88 1.75
C CYS A 87 11.47 5.55 0.40
N GLN A 88 10.95 6.77 0.42
CA GLN A 88 10.73 7.57 -0.79
C GLN A 88 12.07 8.11 -1.29
N LEU A 89 12.67 7.45 -2.28
CA LEU A 89 14.04 7.73 -2.75
C LEU A 89 14.06 8.72 -3.92
N SER A 90 15.03 9.64 -3.92
CA SER A 90 15.42 10.32 -5.16
C SER A 90 16.21 9.34 -6.05
N VAL A 91 15.79 9.20 -7.31
CA VAL A 91 16.36 8.25 -8.27
C VAL A 91 17.12 9.01 -9.35
N THR A 92 18.33 8.55 -9.65
CA THR A 92 19.22 9.17 -10.64
C THR A 92 19.53 8.23 -11.80
N ALA A 93 20.25 8.71 -12.82
CA ALA A 93 20.77 7.85 -13.88
C ALA A 93 21.98 6.99 -13.45
N ASP A 94 22.58 7.24 -12.28
CA ASP A 94 23.70 6.44 -11.78
C ASP A 94 23.18 5.29 -10.91
N LYS A 95 23.19 4.07 -11.47
CA LYS A 95 22.73 2.85 -10.79
C LYS A 95 23.50 2.60 -9.49
N SER A 96 24.83 2.74 -9.50
CA SER A 96 25.67 2.48 -8.33
C SER A 96 25.38 3.47 -7.19
N ARG A 97 25.13 4.73 -7.55
CA ARG A 97 24.64 5.74 -6.60
C ARG A 97 23.28 5.37 -6.05
N ASN A 98 22.32 4.96 -6.88
CA ASN A 98 20.99 4.56 -6.44
C ASN A 98 21.03 3.37 -5.47
N ILE A 99 21.84 2.33 -5.76
CA ILE A 99 22.05 1.16 -4.88
C ILE A 99 22.64 1.58 -3.53
N SER A 100 23.70 2.40 -3.56
CA SER A 100 24.34 2.90 -2.34
C SER A 100 23.38 3.75 -1.51
N HIS A 101 22.53 4.52 -2.17
CA HIS A 101 21.54 5.38 -1.53
C HIS A 101 20.40 4.60 -0.90
N ALA A 102 19.82 3.65 -1.64
CA ALA A 102 18.79 2.74 -1.12
C ALA A 102 19.30 1.96 0.11
N LYS A 103 20.55 1.47 0.07
CA LYS A 103 21.17 0.80 1.22
C LYS A 103 21.17 1.68 2.47
N LYS A 104 21.59 2.95 2.35
CA LYS A 104 21.60 3.91 3.47
C LYS A 104 20.19 4.17 4.00
N ALA A 105 19.20 4.33 3.12
CA ALA A 105 17.82 4.54 3.53
C ALA A 105 17.24 3.33 4.27
N ILE A 106 17.55 2.11 3.83
CA ILE A 106 17.17 0.86 4.53
C ILE A 106 17.82 0.82 5.92
N GLU A 107 19.11 1.09 6.01
CA GLU A 107 19.86 1.11 7.28
C GLU A 107 19.30 2.16 8.24
N GLU A 108 18.96 3.35 7.74
CA GLU A 108 18.32 4.40 8.53
C GLU A 108 16.95 3.95 9.04
N ALA A 109 16.10 3.37 8.17
CA ALA A 109 14.79 2.89 8.58
C ALA A 109 14.88 1.79 9.65
N ALA A 110 15.82 0.85 9.48
CA ALA A 110 16.08 -0.20 10.46
C ALA A 110 16.59 0.36 11.79
N SER A 111 17.47 1.37 11.76
CA SER A 111 17.98 2.04 12.96
C SER A 111 16.86 2.73 13.76
N LYS A 112 15.77 3.12 13.09
CA LYS A 112 14.54 3.67 13.68
C LYS A 112 13.53 2.59 14.08
N GLY A 113 13.92 1.32 14.06
CA GLY A 113 13.13 0.19 14.55
C GLY A 113 12.22 -0.47 13.51
N ALA A 114 12.33 -0.13 12.22
CA ALA A 114 11.57 -0.83 11.18
C ALA A 114 11.92 -2.33 11.15
N LYS A 115 10.90 -3.19 11.08
CA LYS A 115 11.02 -4.64 10.85
C LYS A 115 10.68 -5.04 9.42
N LEU A 116 9.97 -4.15 8.72
CA LEU A 116 9.65 -4.23 7.31
C LEU A 116 10.11 -2.93 6.64
N VAL A 117 10.81 -3.01 5.51
CA VAL A 117 11.11 -1.84 4.68
C VAL A 117 10.53 -2.03 3.29
N LEU A 118 9.91 -0.98 2.73
CA LEU A 118 9.39 -0.94 1.38
C LEU A 118 10.15 0.13 0.58
N LEU A 119 10.75 -0.29 -0.54
CA LEU A 119 11.36 0.58 -1.54
C LEU A 119 10.36 0.92 -2.68
N PRO A 120 10.65 1.94 -3.51
CA PRO A 120 9.75 2.36 -4.57
C PRO A 120 9.89 1.56 -5.88
N GLU A 121 8.98 1.78 -6.82
CA GLU A 121 9.07 1.19 -8.18
C GLU A 121 10.29 1.75 -8.94
N ILE A 122 11.00 0.86 -9.65
CA ILE A 122 12.18 1.14 -10.49
C ILE A 122 13.14 2.11 -9.78
N TRP A 123 13.55 1.73 -8.56
CA TRP A 123 14.35 2.61 -7.72
C TRP A 123 15.84 2.63 -8.12
N ASN A 124 16.29 1.65 -8.90
CA ASN A 124 17.69 1.51 -9.29
C ASN A 124 18.06 2.25 -10.58
N SER A 125 17.09 2.85 -11.29
CA SER A 125 17.31 3.44 -12.61
C SER A 125 16.21 4.44 -13.00
N PRO A 126 16.41 5.28 -14.04
CA PRO A 126 15.33 6.15 -14.54
C PRO A 126 14.14 5.35 -15.09
N TYR A 127 12.93 5.82 -14.83
CA TYR A 127 11.71 5.21 -15.35
C TYR A 127 11.44 5.61 -16.80
N SER A 128 11.98 4.86 -17.76
CA SER A 128 11.71 5.06 -19.20
C SER A 128 11.97 3.79 -20.03
N ASN A 129 11.27 3.67 -21.16
CA ASN A 129 11.42 2.56 -22.09
C ASN A 129 12.84 2.38 -22.63
N ASP A 130 13.59 3.48 -22.79
CA ASP A 130 14.99 3.43 -23.26
C ASP A 130 15.95 3.00 -22.15
N SER A 131 15.60 3.25 -20.88
CA SER A 131 16.43 2.86 -19.73
C SER A 131 16.25 1.40 -19.37
N PHE A 132 15.04 0.83 -19.44
CA PHE A 132 14.80 -0.52 -18.95
C PHE A 132 15.79 -1.58 -19.50
N PRO A 133 16.11 -1.65 -20.80
CA PRO A 133 17.05 -2.64 -21.32
C PRO A 133 18.49 -2.44 -20.83
N VAL A 134 18.91 -1.19 -20.66
CA VAL A 134 20.28 -0.81 -20.24
C VAL A 134 20.51 -1.11 -18.76
N TYR A 135 19.47 -0.90 -17.95
CA TYR A 135 19.56 -1.04 -16.50
C TYR A 135 19.05 -2.40 -15.99
N ALA A 136 18.55 -3.27 -16.86
CA ALA A 136 18.05 -4.57 -16.46
C ALA A 136 19.12 -5.48 -15.85
N GLU A 137 18.72 -6.26 -14.85
CA GLU A 137 19.58 -7.20 -14.13
C GLU A 137 19.06 -8.62 -14.27
N GLU A 138 19.96 -9.60 -14.29
CA GLU A 138 19.62 -11.03 -14.32
C GLU A 138 19.50 -11.54 -12.88
N ILE A 139 18.32 -11.37 -12.30
CA ILE A 139 18.05 -11.64 -10.87
C ILE A 139 18.44 -13.08 -10.49
N ASP A 140 18.10 -14.06 -11.33
CA ASP A 140 18.33 -15.48 -11.04
C ASP A 140 19.80 -15.89 -11.16
N ALA A 141 20.62 -15.13 -11.89
CA ALA A 141 22.07 -15.32 -11.95
C ALA A 141 22.79 -14.82 -10.69
N GLY A 142 22.18 -13.85 -9.99
CA GLY A 142 22.69 -13.31 -8.72
C GLY A 142 24.05 -12.59 -8.84
N GLY A 143 24.63 -12.24 -7.68
CA GLY A 143 25.95 -11.62 -7.60
C GLY A 143 26.08 -10.35 -8.45
N ASP A 144 27.15 -10.26 -9.24
CA ASP A 144 27.44 -9.10 -10.09
C ASP A 144 26.44 -8.92 -11.26
N ALA A 145 25.70 -9.98 -11.62
CA ALA A 145 24.63 -9.90 -12.63
C ALA A 145 23.36 -9.24 -12.08
N SER A 146 23.21 -9.17 -10.75
CA SER A 146 22.15 -8.43 -10.08
C SER A 146 22.63 -7.74 -8.79
N PRO A 147 23.44 -6.68 -8.90
CA PRO A 147 23.96 -5.97 -7.73
C PRO A 147 22.86 -5.34 -6.87
N SER A 148 21.71 -4.99 -7.45
CA SER A 148 20.58 -4.44 -6.69
C SER A 148 20.01 -5.50 -5.73
N THR A 149 19.80 -6.73 -6.20
CA THR A 149 19.24 -7.81 -5.36
C THR A 149 20.28 -8.39 -4.40
N ALA A 150 21.55 -8.46 -4.81
CA ALA A 150 22.65 -8.84 -3.93
C ALA A 150 22.76 -7.91 -2.71
N MET A 151 22.64 -6.59 -2.93
CA MET A 151 22.61 -5.61 -1.84
C MET A 151 21.41 -5.83 -0.90
N LEU A 152 20.21 -6.03 -1.46
CA LEU A 152 19.00 -6.26 -0.65
C LEU A 152 19.08 -7.52 0.20
N SER A 153 19.64 -8.61 -0.35
CA SER A 153 19.89 -9.86 0.38
C SER A 153 20.89 -9.66 1.52
N GLU A 154 22.02 -8.97 1.28
CA GLU A 154 23.03 -8.68 2.29
C GLU A 154 22.47 -7.86 3.45
N VAL A 155 21.80 -6.75 3.14
CA VAL A 155 21.31 -5.81 4.16
C VAL A 155 20.14 -6.37 4.95
N SER A 156 19.22 -7.12 4.33
CA SER A 156 18.11 -7.78 5.04
C SER A 156 18.63 -8.79 6.07
N LYS A 157 19.61 -9.63 5.69
CA LYS A 157 20.27 -10.58 6.60
C LYS A 157 21.00 -9.90 7.75
N ARG A 158 21.81 -8.89 7.43
CA ARG A 158 22.63 -8.20 8.43
C ARG A 158 21.77 -7.44 9.45
N LEU A 159 20.71 -6.78 9.00
CA LEU A 159 19.81 -5.99 9.85
C LEU A 159 18.69 -6.84 10.47
N LYS A 160 18.50 -8.08 10.02
CA LYS A 160 17.42 -9.00 10.43
C LYS A 160 16.03 -8.37 10.25
N ILE A 161 15.77 -7.87 9.05
CA ILE A 161 14.50 -7.25 8.66
C ILE A 161 13.98 -7.86 7.36
N THR A 162 12.66 -7.83 7.17
CA THR A 162 12.06 -8.13 5.86
C THR A 162 12.16 -6.90 4.96
N ILE A 163 12.50 -7.09 3.69
CA ILE A 163 12.54 -6.01 2.69
C ILE A 163 11.66 -6.37 1.51
N ILE A 164 10.69 -5.49 1.22
CA ILE A 164 10.02 -5.44 -0.07
C ILE A 164 10.86 -4.52 -0.95
N GLY A 165 11.65 -5.13 -1.83
CA GLY A 165 12.72 -4.50 -2.59
C GLY A 165 12.27 -3.55 -3.70
N GLY A 166 11.10 -2.92 -3.57
CA GLY A 166 10.57 -2.03 -4.57
C GLY A 166 10.42 -2.75 -5.90
N SER A 167 10.80 -2.15 -7.01
CA SER A 167 11.07 -2.93 -8.22
C SER A 167 12.31 -2.47 -8.97
N ILE A 168 12.81 -3.34 -9.83
CA ILE A 168 13.89 -3.08 -10.79
C ILE A 168 13.54 -3.67 -12.16
N PRO A 169 14.16 -3.22 -13.26
CA PRO A 169 14.06 -3.92 -14.54
C PRO A 169 14.80 -5.27 -14.42
N GLU A 170 14.13 -6.37 -14.72
CA GLU A 170 14.69 -7.72 -14.74
C GLU A 170 14.87 -8.19 -16.18
N ARG A 171 15.98 -8.86 -16.48
CA ARG A 171 16.23 -9.53 -17.76
C ARG A 171 16.13 -11.04 -17.61
N VAL A 172 15.38 -11.68 -18.51
CA VAL A 172 15.36 -13.14 -18.69
C VAL A 172 15.38 -13.45 -20.18
N GLY A 173 16.57 -13.81 -20.69
CA GLY A 173 16.81 -13.90 -22.12
C GLY A 173 16.48 -12.56 -22.80
N ASP A 174 15.62 -12.61 -23.82
CA ASP A 174 15.19 -11.43 -24.58
C ASP A 174 14.05 -10.65 -23.91
N ARG A 175 13.48 -11.18 -22.82
CA ARG A 175 12.34 -10.55 -22.12
C ARG A 175 12.82 -9.66 -20.99
N LEU A 176 12.12 -8.55 -20.83
CA LEU A 176 12.30 -7.61 -19.74
C LEU A 176 11.05 -7.56 -18.88
N TYR A 177 11.21 -7.42 -17.56
CA TYR A 177 10.09 -7.33 -16.62
C TYR A 177 10.30 -6.18 -15.63
N ASN A 178 9.20 -5.64 -15.08
CA ASN A 178 9.22 -4.78 -13.90
C ASN A 178 9.02 -5.66 -12.67
N THR A 179 10.08 -5.85 -11.88
CA THR A 179 10.13 -6.96 -10.91
C THR A 179 10.43 -6.50 -9.50
N CYS A 180 9.55 -6.87 -8.57
CA CYS A 180 9.69 -6.70 -7.13
C CYS A 180 10.19 -7.98 -6.48
N CYS A 181 11.31 -7.90 -5.76
CA CYS A 181 11.86 -9.00 -4.97
C CYS A 181 11.58 -8.80 -3.48
N VAL A 182 11.19 -9.87 -2.79
CA VAL A 182 10.97 -9.88 -1.34
C VAL A 182 12.06 -10.67 -0.65
N PHE A 183 12.77 -10.04 0.28
CA PHE A 183 13.83 -10.67 1.06
C PHE A 183 13.40 -10.85 2.52
N GLY A 184 13.61 -12.05 3.05
CA GLY A 184 13.39 -12.35 4.47
C GLY A 184 14.52 -11.82 5.35
N SER A 185 14.33 -11.87 6.67
CA SER A 185 15.35 -11.45 7.64
C SER A 185 16.61 -12.32 7.67
N ASP A 186 16.59 -13.45 6.96
CA ASP A 186 17.71 -14.36 6.73
C ASP A 186 18.52 -14.03 5.46
N GLY A 187 18.06 -13.06 4.66
CA GLY A 187 18.64 -12.69 3.37
C GLY A 187 18.14 -13.50 2.19
N GLU A 188 17.24 -14.46 2.39
CA GLU A 188 16.73 -15.29 1.31
C GLU A 188 15.70 -14.54 0.47
N LEU A 189 15.74 -14.76 -0.85
CA LEU A 189 14.70 -14.31 -1.76
C LEU A 189 13.44 -15.15 -1.54
N LYS A 190 12.45 -14.61 -0.84
CA LYS A 190 11.19 -15.29 -0.50
C LYS A 190 10.18 -15.28 -1.65
N ALA A 191 10.19 -14.24 -2.47
CA ALA A 191 9.31 -14.14 -3.63
C ALA A 191 9.83 -13.15 -4.68
N LYS A 192 9.40 -13.37 -5.93
CA LYS A 192 9.59 -12.47 -7.07
C LYS A 192 8.22 -12.17 -7.69
N HIS A 193 7.83 -10.91 -7.72
CA HIS A 193 6.60 -10.44 -8.34
C HIS A 193 6.93 -9.62 -9.58
N ARG A 194 6.52 -10.11 -10.75
CA ARG A 194 6.57 -9.36 -12.00
C ARG A 194 5.24 -8.63 -12.17
N LYS A 195 5.30 -7.32 -12.46
CA LYS A 195 4.12 -6.46 -12.65
C LYS A 195 3.16 -7.10 -13.64
N ILE A 196 1.93 -7.35 -13.21
CA ILE A 196 0.95 -8.09 -14.02
C ILE A 196 0.29 -7.15 -15.03
N HIS A 197 -0.08 -5.95 -14.57
CA HIS A 197 -0.74 -4.96 -15.41
C HIS A 197 0.25 -3.88 -15.81
N LEU A 198 0.71 -3.92 -17.07
CA LEU A 198 1.62 -2.93 -17.62
C LEU A 198 0.94 -1.57 -17.77
N PHE A 199 1.71 -0.51 -17.56
CA PHE A 199 1.23 0.87 -17.63
C PHE A 199 1.14 1.36 -19.08
N ASP A 200 0.04 1.01 -19.74
CA ASP A 200 -0.29 1.47 -21.09
C ASP A 200 -1.43 2.48 -21.01
N ILE A 201 -1.09 3.77 -21.07
CA ILE A 201 -2.06 4.86 -21.08
C ILE A 201 -1.79 5.86 -22.18
N ASP A 202 -2.87 6.44 -22.68
CA ASP A 202 -2.85 7.61 -23.53
C ASP A 202 -3.90 8.60 -23.04
N ILE A 203 -3.46 9.69 -22.40
CA ILE A 203 -4.28 10.80 -21.96
C ILE A 203 -3.93 11.98 -22.86
N PRO A 204 -4.73 12.28 -23.90
CA PRO A 204 -4.43 13.29 -24.88
C PRO A 204 -4.03 14.63 -24.27
N GLY A 205 -2.88 15.15 -24.69
CA GLY A 205 -2.33 16.43 -24.22
C GLY A 205 -1.80 16.42 -22.79
N LYS A 206 -1.72 15.27 -22.10
CA LYS A 206 -1.19 15.17 -20.73
C LYS A 206 -0.06 14.16 -20.61
N ILE A 207 -0.33 12.88 -20.89
CA ILE A 207 0.66 11.82 -20.76
C ILE A 207 0.31 10.63 -21.66
N THR A 208 1.30 10.16 -22.40
CA THR A 208 1.25 8.90 -23.14
C THR A 208 2.44 8.07 -22.69
N PHE A 209 2.18 6.87 -22.19
CA PHE A 209 3.22 5.92 -21.80
C PHE A 209 2.75 4.51 -22.15
N MET A 210 3.61 3.73 -22.78
CA MET A 210 3.34 2.34 -23.14
C MET A 210 4.49 1.48 -22.64
N GLU A 211 4.35 0.97 -21.42
CA GLU A 211 5.33 0.10 -20.78
C GLU A 211 5.48 -1.22 -21.57
N SER A 212 4.42 -1.68 -22.22
CA SER A 212 4.40 -2.91 -23.05
C SER A 212 5.24 -2.85 -24.32
N LYS A 213 5.73 -1.66 -24.72
CA LYS A 213 6.70 -1.54 -25.82
C LYS A 213 8.04 -2.18 -25.48
N THR A 214 8.37 -2.26 -24.20
CA THR A 214 9.67 -2.74 -23.73
C THR A 214 9.56 -3.87 -22.72
N LEU A 215 8.58 -3.81 -21.81
CA LEU A 215 8.41 -4.79 -20.74
C LEU A 215 7.36 -5.85 -21.08
N THR A 216 7.55 -7.02 -20.48
CA THR A 216 6.65 -8.17 -20.52
C THR A 216 5.86 -8.22 -19.22
N ALA A 217 4.57 -8.55 -19.31
CA ALA A 217 3.71 -8.72 -18.15
C ALA A 217 4.09 -9.95 -17.33
N GLY A 218 3.92 -9.87 -16.01
CA GLY A 218 3.91 -11.03 -15.13
C GLY A 218 2.66 -11.88 -15.31
N GLU A 219 2.76 -13.17 -14.98
CA GLU A 219 1.69 -14.15 -15.24
C GLU A 219 1.03 -14.67 -13.95
N THR A 220 1.55 -14.29 -12.78
CA THR A 220 1.11 -14.87 -11.49
C THR A 220 0.93 -13.81 -10.39
N PRO A 221 -0.20 -13.84 -9.66
CA PRO A 221 -0.36 -13.10 -8.42
C PRO A 221 0.67 -13.56 -7.37
N THR A 222 1.30 -12.62 -6.67
CA THR A 222 2.34 -12.94 -5.68
C THR A 222 1.85 -12.65 -4.27
N ILE A 223 1.76 -13.70 -3.47
CA ILE A 223 1.51 -13.63 -2.03
C ILE A 223 2.59 -14.43 -1.31
N VAL A 224 3.17 -13.86 -0.27
CA VAL A 224 4.35 -14.42 0.38
C VAL A 224 4.23 -14.36 1.89
N ASP A 225 4.58 -15.46 2.55
CA ASP A 225 4.73 -15.50 4.01
C ASP A 225 6.12 -14.97 4.38
N THR A 226 6.16 -14.03 5.32
CA THR A 226 7.37 -13.37 5.79
C THR A 226 7.41 -13.35 7.32
N ASP A 227 8.54 -12.91 7.87
CA ASP A 227 8.72 -12.76 9.32
C ASP A 227 7.78 -11.73 9.96
N VAL A 228 7.13 -10.89 9.14
CA VAL A 228 6.16 -9.87 9.58
C VAL A 228 4.73 -10.18 9.14
N GLY A 229 4.47 -11.40 8.63
CA GLY A 229 3.16 -11.86 8.20
C GLY A 229 3.03 -12.08 6.69
N ARG A 230 1.83 -12.48 6.27
CA ARG A 230 1.49 -12.71 4.86
C ARG A 230 1.24 -11.41 4.10
N ILE A 231 1.98 -11.18 3.01
CA ILE A 231 1.94 -9.95 2.22
C ILE A 231 1.55 -10.25 0.77
N GLY A 232 0.59 -9.50 0.24
CA GLY A 232 0.29 -9.46 -1.20
C GLY A 232 1.09 -8.35 -1.89
N ILE A 233 1.71 -8.66 -3.03
CA ILE A 233 2.56 -7.73 -3.77
C ILE A 233 1.88 -7.32 -5.08
N GLY A 234 1.80 -6.03 -5.34
CA GLY A 234 1.51 -5.49 -6.67
C GLY A 234 2.49 -4.39 -7.01
N ILE A 235 2.61 -3.98 -8.26
CA ILE A 235 3.43 -2.83 -8.64
C ILE A 235 2.55 -1.79 -9.34
N CYS A 236 2.52 -0.58 -8.77
CA CYS A 236 1.98 0.63 -9.36
C CYS A 236 0.58 0.45 -9.96
N TYR A 237 0.51 0.22 -11.27
CA TYR A 237 -0.72 0.08 -12.04
C TYR A 237 -1.59 -1.10 -11.58
N ASP A 238 -0.99 -2.13 -10.99
CA ASP A 238 -1.70 -3.25 -10.36
C ASP A 238 -2.72 -2.79 -9.30
N ILE A 239 -2.49 -1.65 -8.64
CA ILE A 239 -3.44 -1.11 -7.66
C ILE A 239 -4.78 -0.74 -8.28
N ARG A 240 -4.87 -0.52 -9.61
CA ARG A 240 -6.13 -0.18 -10.28
C ARG A 240 -7.07 -1.38 -10.42
N PHE A 241 -6.56 -2.60 -10.30
CA PHE A 241 -7.30 -3.85 -10.50
C PHE A 241 -7.70 -4.44 -9.14
N GLN A 242 -8.91 -4.13 -8.71
CA GLN A 242 -9.41 -4.50 -7.38
C GLN A 242 -9.49 -6.01 -7.17
N GLU A 243 -9.67 -6.79 -8.25
CA GLU A 243 -9.73 -8.24 -8.26
C GLU A 243 -8.46 -8.86 -7.69
N LEU A 244 -7.29 -8.26 -7.99
CA LEU A 244 -6.00 -8.72 -7.48
C LEU A 244 -5.93 -8.57 -5.95
N ALA A 245 -6.35 -7.43 -5.41
CA ALA A 245 -6.42 -7.20 -3.96
C ALA A 245 -7.43 -8.13 -3.29
N MET A 246 -8.57 -8.40 -3.95
CA MET A 246 -9.57 -9.34 -3.45
C MET A 246 -9.03 -10.78 -3.41
N ILE A 247 -8.21 -11.19 -4.40
CA ILE A 247 -7.50 -12.47 -4.40
C ILE A 247 -6.51 -12.53 -3.23
N TYR A 248 -5.70 -11.48 -3.01
CA TYR A 248 -4.77 -11.45 -1.87
C TYR A 248 -5.48 -11.53 -0.52
N ALA A 249 -6.59 -10.82 -0.36
CA ALA A 249 -7.44 -10.92 0.83
C ALA A 249 -8.00 -12.34 0.99
N ALA A 250 -8.48 -12.96 -0.09
CA ALA A 250 -8.98 -14.33 -0.08
C ALA A 250 -7.89 -15.37 0.22
N ARG A 251 -6.63 -15.09 -0.08
CA ARG A 251 -5.48 -15.93 0.23
C ARG A 251 -4.86 -15.62 1.61
N GLY A 252 -5.51 -14.78 2.41
CA GLY A 252 -5.12 -14.53 3.80
C GLY A 252 -4.01 -13.50 3.99
N ALA A 253 -3.85 -12.54 3.07
CA ALA A 253 -2.96 -11.41 3.29
C ALA A 253 -3.37 -10.61 4.55
N HIS A 254 -2.38 -9.98 5.19
CA HIS A 254 -2.58 -8.97 6.25
C HIS A 254 -2.32 -7.56 5.72
N LEU A 255 -1.34 -7.47 4.81
CA LEU A 255 -0.82 -6.24 4.23
C LEU A 255 -0.72 -6.41 2.70
N LEU A 256 -1.07 -5.35 1.97
CA LEU A 256 -0.76 -5.21 0.56
C LEU A 256 0.34 -4.17 0.39
N CYS A 257 1.38 -4.50 -0.38
CA CYS A 257 2.45 -3.57 -0.70
C CYS A 257 2.43 -3.25 -2.20
N TYR A 258 2.42 -1.95 -2.53
CA TYR A 258 2.55 -1.46 -3.90
C TYR A 258 3.70 -0.46 -4.01
N PRO A 259 4.92 -0.89 -4.35
CA PRO A 259 5.88 0.02 -4.97
C PRO A 259 5.24 0.64 -6.21
N GLY A 260 5.30 1.96 -6.37
CA GLY A 260 4.70 2.59 -7.54
C GLY A 260 5.04 4.04 -7.74
N ALA A 261 5.21 4.45 -8.98
CA ALA A 261 5.46 5.81 -9.38
C ALA A 261 4.26 6.36 -10.18
N PHE A 262 3.24 6.89 -9.51
CA PHE A 262 2.17 7.62 -10.24
C PHE A 262 2.71 8.95 -10.77
N ASN A 263 2.20 9.42 -11.91
CA ASN A 263 2.59 10.71 -12.48
C ASN A 263 1.75 11.89 -11.94
N MET A 264 2.14 13.11 -12.29
CA MET A 264 1.46 14.35 -11.91
C MET A 264 0.01 14.51 -12.42
N THR A 265 -0.43 13.71 -13.40
CA THR A 265 -1.84 13.73 -13.86
C THR A 265 -2.70 12.79 -13.02
N THR A 266 -2.24 11.55 -12.81
CA THR A 266 -3.03 10.53 -12.11
C THR A 266 -2.85 10.53 -10.60
N GLY A 267 -1.69 10.99 -10.11
CA GLY A 267 -1.33 11.03 -8.69
C GLY A 267 -2.34 11.80 -7.84
N PRO A 268 -2.56 13.10 -8.13
CA PRO A 268 -3.48 13.94 -7.36
C PRO A 268 -4.91 13.41 -7.26
N LEU A 269 -5.35 12.66 -8.27
CA LEU A 269 -6.74 12.19 -8.38
C LEU A 269 -6.93 10.78 -7.82
N HIS A 270 -5.95 9.90 -8.05
CA HIS A 270 -6.14 8.47 -7.89
C HIS A 270 -5.23 7.82 -6.85
N TRP A 271 -4.09 8.43 -6.51
CA TRP A 271 -3.11 7.78 -5.64
C TRP A 271 -3.72 7.44 -4.28
N GLU A 272 -4.11 8.43 -3.48
CA GLU A 272 -4.70 8.17 -2.16
C GLU A 272 -6.03 7.39 -2.25
N LEU A 273 -6.89 7.76 -3.21
CA LEU A 273 -8.19 7.14 -3.41
C LEU A 273 -8.09 5.62 -3.59
N LEU A 274 -7.20 5.17 -4.48
CA LEU A 274 -7.05 3.74 -4.77
C LEU A 274 -6.51 2.99 -3.56
N GLN A 275 -5.51 3.52 -2.87
CA GLN A 275 -4.96 2.90 -1.66
C GLN A 275 -6.04 2.67 -0.60
N ARG A 276 -6.82 3.72 -0.31
CA ARG A 276 -7.90 3.69 0.68
C ARG A 276 -9.01 2.74 0.29
N ALA A 277 -9.36 2.67 -0.99
CA ALA A 277 -10.31 1.69 -1.50
C ALA A 277 -9.80 0.26 -1.28
N ARG A 278 -8.54 -0.05 -1.65
CA ARG A 278 -7.96 -1.39 -1.45
C ARG A 278 -7.94 -1.79 0.03
N ALA A 279 -7.60 -0.88 0.93
CA ALA A 279 -7.59 -1.13 2.37
C ALA A 279 -9.00 -1.37 2.92
N THR A 280 -9.94 -0.49 2.58
CA THR A 280 -11.31 -0.50 3.14
C THR A 280 -12.11 -1.72 2.67
N ASP A 281 -12.09 -2.01 1.37
CA ASP A 281 -12.93 -3.06 0.77
C ASP A 281 -12.45 -4.47 1.13
N ASN A 282 -11.16 -4.60 1.41
CA ASN A 282 -10.53 -5.88 1.74
C ASN A 282 -10.22 -6.05 3.23
N GLN A 283 -10.38 -4.99 4.03
CA GLN A 283 -10.06 -4.97 5.46
C GLN A 283 -8.61 -5.42 5.70
N LEU A 284 -7.67 -4.70 5.07
CA LEU A 284 -6.23 -4.94 5.05
C LEU A 284 -5.48 -3.63 5.28
N TYR A 285 -4.24 -3.71 5.76
CA TYR A 285 -3.30 -2.61 5.60
C TYR A 285 -2.88 -2.49 4.13
N VAL A 286 -2.58 -1.27 3.69
CA VAL A 286 -2.01 -1.00 2.36
C VAL A 286 -0.83 -0.06 2.52
N ALA A 287 0.34 -0.46 2.02
CA ALA A 287 1.55 0.35 1.99
C ALA A 287 1.94 0.64 0.54
N THR A 288 2.18 1.90 0.22
CA THR A 288 2.66 2.31 -1.10
C THR A 288 3.92 3.15 -0.99
N CYS A 289 4.91 2.87 -1.85
CA CYS A 289 6.16 3.62 -1.86
C CYS A 289 6.48 4.11 -3.26
N SER A 290 6.66 5.42 -3.39
CA SER A 290 6.96 6.13 -4.63
C SER A 290 8.38 6.66 -4.62
N PRO A 291 9.04 6.81 -5.77
CA PRO A 291 10.19 7.69 -5.88
C PRO A 291 9.82 9.12 -5.49
N ALA A 292 10.80 9.89 -5.03
CA ALA A 292 10.66 11.33 -4.84
C ALA A 292 10.45 12.01 -6.21
N ARG A 293 9.79 13.16 -6.19
CA ARG A 293 9.50 13.93 -7.40
C ARG A 293 10.78 14.57 -7.93
N ASP A 294 11.12 14.26 -9.17
CA ASP A 294 12.11 14.99 -9.96
C ASP A 294 11.45 15.65 -11.16
N SER A 295 11.49 16.98 -11.20
CA SER A 295 10.92 17.78 -12.31
C SER A 295 11.82 17.80 -13.55
N GLY A 296 13.09 17.39 -13.43
CA GLY A 296 14.02 17.23 -14.53
C GLY A 296 13.98 15.84 -15.18
N ALA A 297 13.33 14.86 -14.55
CA ALA A 297 13.19 13.52 -15.09
C ALA A 297 12.17 13.44 -16.23
N GLY A 298 12.40 12.56 -17.20
CA GLY A 298 11.45 12.31 -18.29
C GLY A 298 10.09 11.76 -17.82
N TYR A 299 10.05 11.13 -16.63
CA TYR A 299 8.84 10.74 -15.95
C TYR A 299 8.79 11.35 -14.55
N THR A 300 7.94 12.35 -14.34
CA THR A 300 7.82 13.05 -13.05
C THR A 300 6.87 12.30 -12.11
N ALA A 301 7.44 11.66 -11.08
CA ALA A 301 6.69 10.95 -10.05
C ALA A 301 5.89 11.91 -9.14
N TRP A 302 4.76 11.43 -8.64
CA TRP A 302 3.89 12.13 -7.72
C TRP A 302 4.52 12.24 -6.33
N GLY A 303 5.19 11.19 -5.85
CA GLY A 303 5.66 11.06 -4.47
C GLY A 303 4.58 10.52 -3.55
N HIS A 304 4.50 11.06 -2.33
CA HIS A 304 3.49 10.72 -1.33
C HIS A 304 3.44 9.22 -1.01
N SER A 305 4.56 8.61 -0.66
CA SER A 305 4.58 7.27 -0.06
C SER A 305 3.70 7.24 1.20
N THR A 306 2.85 6.23 1.33
CA THR A 306 1.73 6.25 2.29
C THR A 306 1.49 4.87 2.91
N LEU A 307 1.16 4.85 4.20
CA LEU A 307 0.57 3.71 4.89
C LEU A 307 -0.91 4.00 5.20
N ILE A 308 -1.78 3.11 4.76
CA ILE A 308 -3.22 3.15 5.02
C ILE A 308 -3.61 2.01 5.96
N GLY A 309 -4.44 2.34 6.95
CA GLY A 309 -5.00 1.39 7.90
C GLY A 309 -6.27 0.68 7.42
N PRO A 310 -6.73 -0.36 8.13
CA PRO A 310 -7.84 -1.21 7.68
C PRO A 310 -9.23 -0.55 7.67
N PHE A 311 -9.38 0.66 8.23
CA PHE A 311 -10.59 1.49 8.12
C PHE A 311 -10.50 2.48 6.95
N GLY A 312 -9.41 2.47 6.18
CA GLY A 312 -9.16 3.42 5.09
C GLY A 312 -8.60 4.76 5.57
N GLU A 313 -8.11 4.83 6.81
CA GLU A 313 -7.44 5.98 7.39
C GLU A 313 -5.99 6.07 6.93
N VAL A 314 -5.52 7.29 6.63
CA VAL A 314 -4.10 7.54 6.34
C VAL A 314 -3.34 7.56 7.66
N LEU A 315 -2.47 6.58 7.89
CA LEU A 315 -1.69 6.46 9.13
C LEU A 315 -0.39 7.25 9.06
N ALA A 316 0.25 7.28 7.89
CA ALA A 316 1.43 8.08 7.63
C ALA A 316 1.54 8.36 6.12
N THR A 317 2.01 9.54 5.75
CA THR A 317 2.30 9.89 4.36
C THR A 317 3.50 10.83 4.27
N THR A 318 4.29 10.70 3.21
CA THR A 318 5.28 11.71 2.83
C THR A 318 4.62 12.81 2.01
N GLU A 319 5.38 13.89 1.82
CA GLU A 319 5.16 14.85 0.73
C GLU A 319 5.82 14.33 -0.57
N HIS A 320 6.23 15.22 -1.47
CA HIS A 320 6.83 14.86 -2.76
C HIS A 320 8.37 14.77 -2.75
N GLU A 321 9.03 15.32 -1.72
CA GLU A 321 10.48 15.29 -1.57
C GLU A 321 10.98 13.93 -1.03
N GLU A 322 12.28 13.69 -1.14
CA GLU A 322 12.89 12.51 -0.55
C GLU A 322 12.65 12.44 0.96
N ALA A 323 12.16 11.29 1.44
CA ALA A 323 11.83 11.11 2.84
C ALA A 323 11.75 9.63 3.23
N ILE A 324 11.95 9.36 4.51
CA ILE A 324 11.70 8.05 5.11
C ILE A 324 10.66 8.24 6.21
N ILE A 325 9.55 7.51 6.12
CA ILE A 325 8.55 7.47 7.20
C ILE A 325 8.61 6.12 7.91
N ILE A 326 8.45 6.17 9.23
CA ILE A 326 8.34 4.99 10.11
C ILE A 326 6.95 5.04 10.72
N ALA A 327 6.18 3.97 10.53
CA ALA A 327 4.81 3.88 11.02
C ALA A 327 4.53 2.50 11.62
N GLU A 328 3.70 2.44 12.65
CA GLU A 328 3.32 1.18 13.30
C GLU A 328 2.22 0.46 12.51
N ILE A 329 2.36 -0.84 12.35
CA ILE A 329 1.32 -1.78 11.94
C ILE A 329 0.92 -2.60 13.16
N ASP A 330 -0.39 -2.73 13.40
CA ASP A 330 -0.98 -3.56 14.46
C ASP A 330 -2.06 -4.46 13.87
N TYR A 331 -1.73 -5.73 13.64
CA TYR A 331 -2.67 -6.67 13.03
C TYR A 331 -3.87 -7.03 13.91
N SER A 332 -3.85 -6.72 15.21
CA SER A 332 -5.06 -6.86 16.05
C SER A 332 -6.21 -5.97 15.56
N ILE A 333 -5.89 -4.86 14.87
CA ILE A 333 -6.86 -3.95 14.26
C ILE A 333 -7.60 -4.62 13.09
N LEU A 334 -6.98 -5.56 12.37
CA LEU A 334 -7.64 -6.33 11.31
C LEU A 334 -8.79 -7.18 11.86
N GLU A 335 -8.55 -7.85 12.99
CA GLU A 335 -9.57 -8.67 13.66
C GLU A 335 -10.71 -7.83 14.19
N GLN A 336 -10.39 -6.69 14.83
CA GLN A 336 -11.38 -5.72 15.28
C GLN A 336 -12.25 -5.25 14.10
N ARG A 337 -11.63 -4.83 12.99
CA ARG A 337 -12.31 -4.34 11.79
C ARG A 337 -13.27 -5.39 11.21
N ARG A 338 -12.82 -6.65 11.10
CA ARG A 338 -13.60 -7.76 10.54
C ARG A 338 -14.73 -8.22 11.47
N THR A 339 -14.56 -8.06 12.78
CA THR A 339 -15.62 -8.33 13.76
C THR A 339 -16.71 -7.27 13.71
N SER A 340 -16.33 -5.98 13.67
CA SER A 340 -17.28 -4.88 13.62
C SER A 340 -18.01 -4.75 12.26
N LEU A 341 -17.35 -5.14 11.17
CA LEU A 341 -17.92 -5.11 9.82
C LEU A 341 -17.63 -6.44 9.08
N PRO A 342 -18.42 -7.49 9.30
CA PRO A 342 -18.12 -8.85 8.81
C PRO A 342 -18.48 -9.04 7.33
N LEU A 343 -17.77 -8.34 6.44
CA LEU A 343 -18.01 -8.36 4.99
C LEU A 343 -17.98 -9.78 4.42
N ASN A 344 -17.11 -10.64 4.95
CA ASN A 344 -17.00 -12.04 4.54
C ASN A 344 -18.27 -12.87 4.80
N LYS A 345 -19.12 -12.48 5.75
CA LYS A 345 -20.41 -13.14 6.05
C LYS A 345 -21.56 -12.60 5.21
N GLN A 346 -21.33 -11.56 4.42
CA GLN A 346 -22.37 -10.81 3.71
C GLN A 346 -22.23 -10.87 2.18
N ARG A 347 -21.16 -11.49 1.67
CA ARG A 347 -20.98 -11.66 0.22
C ARG A 347 -22.08 -12.55 -0.36
N ARG A 348 -22.57 -12.19 -1.55
CA ARG A 348 -23.68 -12.87 -2.24
C ARG A 348 -23.15 -13.86 -3.26
N GLY A 349 -22.61 -14.98 -2.77
CA GLY A 349 -22.05 -16.05 -3.61
C GLY A 349 -23.04 -16.73 -4.56
N ASP A 350 -24.33 -16.52 -4.29
CA ASP A 350 -25.46 -16.88 -5.14
C ASP A 350 -25.67 -15.94 -6.34
N LEU A 351 -25.10 -14.73 -6.30
CA LEU A 351 -25.24 -13.72 -7.36
C LEU A 351 -23.93 -13.46 -8.12
N TYR A 352 -22.79 -13.53 -7.42
CA TYR A 352 -21.48 -13.27 -8.02
C TYR A 352 -20.39 -14.11 -7.36
N GLN A 353 -19.33 -14.35 -8.11
CA GLN A 353 -18.15 -15.08 -7.63
C GLN A 353 -16.87 -14.41 -8.13
N LEU A 354 -15.87 -14.32 -7.25
CA LEU A 354 -14.49 -14.05 -7.61
C LEU A 354 -13.78 -15.39 -7.84
N VAL A 355 -13.26 -15.60 -9.05
CA VAL A 355 -12.58 -16.84 -9.44
C VAL A 355 -11.07 -16.63 -9.47
N ASP A 356 -10.37 -17.28 -8.54
CA ASP A 356 -8.91 -17.35 -8.50
C ASP A 356 -8.44 -18.51 -9.38
N VAL A 357 -8.27 -18.21 -10.67
CA VAL A 357 -7.92 -19.21 -11.71
C VAL A 357 -6.59 -19.89 -11.41
N HIS A 358 -5.60 -19.16 -10.90
CA HIS A 358 -4.31 -19.73 -10.56
C HIS A 358 -4.46 -20.80 -9.48
N ARG A 359 -5.13 -20.49 -8.36
CA ARG A 359 -5.29 -21.46 -7.26
C ARG A 359 -6.21 -22.63 -7.64
N LEU A 360 -7.16 -22.44 -8.56
CA LEU A 360 -7.95 -23.55 -9.10
C LEU A 360 -7.09 -24.56 -9.87
N ASN A 361 -6.13 -24.07 -10.64
CA ASN A 361 -5.32 -24.88 -11.54
C ASN A 361 -4.05 -25.44 -10.87
N SER A 362 -3.60 -24.89 -9.73
CA SER A 362 -2.42 -25.35 -8.99
C SER A 362 -2.63 -26.61 -8.14
N LYS A 363 -3.51 -27.54 -8.53
CA LYS A 363 -3.76 -28.79 -7.78
C LYS A 363 -2.67 -29.83 -7.96
#